data_AF-A0A846TZN9-F1
#
_entry.id   AF-A0A846TZN9-F1
#
_cell.length_a   1.000
_cell.length_b   1.000
_cell.length_c   1.000
_cell.angle_alpha   90.00
_cell.angle_beta   90.00
_cell.angle_gamma   90.00
#
_symmetry.space_group_name_H-M   'P 1'
#
loop_
_entity.id
_entity.type
_entity.pdbx_description
1 polymer ?
#
loop_
_entity_poly.entity_id
_entity_poly.type
_entity_poly.pdbx_seq_one_letter_code
_entity_poly.pdbx_strand_id
1 'polypeptide(L)' 'MAQNLQTVVFVGLGYIGLPTAVTLANSGVQVRGVDVNQSVVDRVSRGEVTIVEPRLGGEL' A
#
# COMPACT_ATOMS: atom_id res chain seq x y z
N MET A 1 -22.77 13.37 -10.86
CA MET A 1 -22.42 13.36 -9.43
C MET A 1 -20.97 12.90 -9.32
N ALA A 2 -20.04 13.81 -9.06
CA ALA A 2 -18.66 13.41 -8.76
C ALA A 2 -18.66 12.83 -7.34
N GLN A 3 -18.40 11.52 -7.20
CA GLN A 3 -18.17 10.91 -5.90
C GLN A 3 -16.94 11.59 -5.29
N ASN A 4 -17.08 12.16 -4.09
CA ASN A 4 -15.95 12.71 -3.36
C ASN A 4 -15.13 11.53 -2.83
N LEU A 5 -14.20 11.02 -3.65
CA LEU A 5 -13.38 9.87 -3.26
C LEU A 5 -12.41 10.30 -2.17
N GLN A 6 -12.71 9.95 -0.93
CA GLN A 6 -11.79 10.16 0.19
C GLN A 6 -10.60 9.20 0.00
N THR A 7 -9.45 9.75 -0.40
CA THR A 7 -8.20 9.00 -0.50
C THR A 7 -7.51 8.94 0.86
N VAL A 8 -7.18 7.74 1.32
CA VAL A 8 -6.35 7.54 2.53
C VAL A 8 -4.88 7.49 2.11
N VAL A 9 -4.04 8.30 2.76
CA VAL A 9 -2.61 8.36 2.47
C VAL A 9 -1.82 7.69 3.58
N PHE A 10 -0.97 6.73 3.20
CA PHE A 10 0.00 6.09 4.09
C PHE A 10 1.37 6.71 3.85
N VAL A 11 1.93 7.35 4.88
CA VAL A 11 3.29 7.89 4.86
C VAL A 11 4.20 6.91 5.61
N GLY A 12 5.06 6.23 4.87
CA GLY A 12 5.86 5.08 5.29
C GLY A 12 5.26 3.77 4.78
N LEU A 13 6.02 3.04 3.98
CA LEU A 13 5.66 1.75 3.37
C LEU A 13 6.53 0.60 3.93
N GLY A 14 6.89 0.72 5.21
CA GLY A 14 7.57 -0.33 5.96
C GLY A 14 6.62 -1.41 6.48
N TYR A 15 7.10 -2.17 7.46
CA TYR A 15 6.45 -3.38 8.01
C TYR A 15 4.99 -3.19 8.42
N ILE A 16 4.61 -2.02 8.96
CA ILE A 16 3.22 -1.77 9.35
C ILE A 16 2.43 -1.05 8.25
N GLY A 17 3.06 -0.04 7.64
CA GLY A 17 2.39 0.87 6.72
C GLY A 17 1.91 0.16 5.44
N LEU A 18 2.77 -0.65 4.83
CA LEU A 18 2.43 -1.32 3.57
C LEU A 18 1.35 -2.41 3.73
N PRO A 19 1.47 -3.39 4.66
CA PRO A 19 0.40 -4.35 4.92
C PRO A 19 -0.96 -3.72 5.25
N THR A 20 -0.96 -2.63 6.02
CA THR A 20 -2.20 -1.91 6.37
C THR A 20 -2.79 -1.20 5.16
N ALA A 21 -1.94 -0.54 4.34
CA ALA A 21 -2.35 0.12 3.11
C ALA A 21 -3.00 -0.87 2.12
N VAL A 22 -2.38 -2.04 1.92
CA VAL A 22 -2.87 -3.11 1.05
C VAL A 22 -4.20 -3.67 1.58
N THR A 23 -4.29 -3.92 2.89
CA THR A 23 -5.52 -4.40 3.52
C THR A 23 -6.69 -3.41 3.31
N LEU A 24 -6.45 -2.10 3.43
CA LEU A 24 -7.46 -1.08 3.14
C LEU A 24 -7.80 -1.00 1.64
N ALA A 25 -6.79 -1.08 0.76
CA ALA A 25 -7.03 -1.08 -0.68
C ALA A 25 -7.91 -2.27 -1.10
N ASN A 26 -7.63 -3.46 -0.54
CA ASN A 26 -8.40 -4.68 -0.78
C ASN A 26 -9.85 -4.61 -0.24
N SER A 27 -10.14 -3.72 0.72
CA SER A 27 -11.52 -3.48 1.18
C SER A 27 -12.26 -2.44 0.34
N GLY A 28 -11.66 -1.95 -0.75
CA GLY A 28 -12.26 -1.01 -1.69
C GLY A 28 -12.00 0.46 -1.36
N VAL A 29 -11.14 0.75 -0.38
CA VAL A 29 -10.74 2.13 -0.07
C VAL A 29 -9.70 2.61 -1.07
N GLN A 30 -9.83 3.84 -1.56
CA GLN A 30 -8.79 4.44 -2.39
C GLN A 30 -7.58 4.80 -1.51
N VAL A 31 -6.45 4.14 -1.74
CA VAL A 31 -5.23 4.31 -0.95
C VAL A 31 -4.10 4.87 -1.80
N ARG A 32 -3.27 5.75 -1.22
CA ARG A 32 -2.00 6.18 -1.80
C ARG A 32 -0.86 5.96 -0.80
N GLY A 33 0.14 5.19 -1.21
CA GLY A 33 1.38 5.01 -0.47
C GLY A 33 2.42 6.07 -0.79
N VAL A 34 3.15 6.52 0.22
CA VAL A 34 4.30 7.43 0.10
C VAL A 34 5.42 6.89 0.97
N ASP A 35 6.65 6.85 0.46
CA ASP A 35 7.84 6.53 1.25
C ASP A 35 8.98 7.46 0.83
N VAL A 36 9.95 7.70 1.72
CA VAL A 36 11.13 8.53 1.41
C VAL A 36 12.11 7.76 0.52
N ASN A 37 12.08 6.43 0.60
CA ASN A 37 12.96 5.55 -0.14
C ASN A 37 12.34 5.21 -1.49
N GLN A 38 12.86 5.82 -2.56
CA GLN A 38 12.38 5.59 -3.92
C GLN A 38 12.44 4.11 -4.32
N SER A 39 13.43 3.35 -3.85
CA SER A 39 13.52 1.91 -4.11
C SER A 39 12.30 1.14 -3.57
N VAL A 40 11.78 1.54 -2.39
CA VAL A 40 10.56 0.94 -1.83
C VAL A 40 9.36 1.28 -2.70
N VAL A 41 9.21 2.56 -3.08
CA VAL A 41 8.11 3.02 -3.94
C VAL A 41 8.09 2.27 -5.27
N ASP A 42 9.25 2.13 -5.90
CA ASP A 42 9.39 1.49 -7.21
C ASP A 42 9.04 0.00 -7.14
N ARG A 43 9.51 -0.71 -6.11
CA ARG A 43 9.23 -2.14 -5.90
C ARG A 43 7.74 -2.38 -5.63
N VAL A 44 7.15 -1.60 -4.71
CA VAL A 44 5.72 -1.69 -4.40
C VAL A 44 4.85 -1.38 -5.62
N SER A 45 5.22 -0.37 -6.41
CA SER A 45 4.48 -0.01 -7.64
C SER A 45 4.54 -1.11 -8.73
N ARG A 46 5.49 -2.03 -8.65
CA ARG A 46 5.59 -3.22 -9.51
C ARG A 46 4.90 -4.47 -8.93
N GLY A 47 4.25 -4.36 -7.78
CA GLY A 47 3.68 -5.51 -7.06
C GLY A 47 4.74 -6.45 -6.47
N GLU A 48 5.98 -5.97 -6.29
CA GLU A 48 7.02 -6.81 -5.69
C GLU A 48 6.86 -6.85 -4.18
N VAL A 49 6.70 -8.06 -3.64
CA VAL A 49 6.69 -8.32 -2.19
C VAL A 49 7.99 -7.82 -1.55
N THR A 50 7.91 -6.66 -0.89
CA THR A 50 9.01 -6.07 -0.14
C THR A 50 9.10 -6.60 1.29
N ILE A 51 8.01 -7.17 1.81
CA ILE A 51 7.85 -7.61 3.20
C ILE A 51 7.12 -8.95 3.20
N VAL A 52 7.76 -9.97 3.78
CA VAL A 52 7.14 -11.30 3.94
C VAL A 52 6.34 -11.29 5.23
N GLU A 53 5.03 -11.13 5.11
CA GLU A 53 4.11 -11.30 6.23
C GLU A 53 3.29 -12.59 6.03
N PRO A 54 3.31 -13.54 6.98
CA PRO A 54 2.69 -14.87 6.82
C PRO A 54 1.21 -14.88 6.43
N ARG A 55 0.51 -13.75 6.63
CA ARG A 55 -0.92 -13.58 6.31
C ARG A 55 -1.21 -12.61 5.16
N LEU A 56 -0.19 -12.05 4.50
CA LEU A 56 -0.37 -11.14 3.36
C LEU A 56 -0.43 -11.85 2.00
N GLY A 57 -0.22 -13.17 1.97
CA GLY A 57 -0.52 -14.00 0.81
C GLY A 57 0.06 -13.51 -0.52
N GLY A 58 1.39 -13.40 -0.65
CA GLY A 58 2.10 -13.42 -1.94
C GLY A 58 1.81 -12.33 -2.99
N GLU A 59 0.79 -11.49 -2.81
CA GLU A 59 0.34 -10.51 -3.80
C GLU A 59 0.41 -9.10 -3.19
N LEU A 60 1.22 -8.25 -3.83
CA LEU A 60 1.22 -6.80 -3.67
C LEU A 60 0.78 -6.14 -4.97
#